data_AF-A0A968MJN5-F1
#
_entry.id   AF-A0A968MJN5-F1
#
_cell.length_a   1.000
_cell.length_b   1.000
_cell.length_c   1.000
_cell.angle_alpha   90.00
_cell.angle_beta   90.00
_cell.angle_gamma   90.00
#
_symmetry.space_group_name_H-M   'P 1'
#
loop_
_entity.id
_entity.type
_entity.pdbx_description
1 polymer ?
#
loop_
_entity_poly.entity_id
_entity_poly.type
_entity_poly.pdbx_seq_one_letter_code
_entity_poly.pdbx_strand_id
1 'polypeptide(L)'
;MIAKTTLAQFSLIFLGLMLTLSGCEDKHHERYEDPPWLGGSNIESLMQLTEDGEGSYNYFLELMDSAGYRDPIEKSLFTLFVPNDSAFEEYFKIAGISGIQDLSKKRGIGIVYASYSA
;
A
#
# COMPACT_ATOMS: atom_id res chain seq x y z
N MET A 1 59.36 -22.82 29.53
CA MET A 1 58.84 -22.92 28.14
C MET A 1 57.33 -22.83 28.06
N ILE A 2 56.57 -23.26 29.07
CA ILE A 2 55.08 -23.31 29.08
C ILE A 2 54.39 -21.93 28.95
N ALA A 3 54.93 -20.87 29.57
CA ALA A 3 54.31 -19.54 29.55
C ALA A 3 54.39 -18.81 28.19
N LYS A 4 55.35 -19.16 27.32
CA LYS A 4 55.47 -18.57 25.97
C LYS A 4 54.45 -19.20 25.01
N THR A 5 54.13 -20.48 25.21
CA THR A 5 53.15 -21.22 24.41
C THR A 5 51.73 -20.74 24.70
N THR A 6 51.40 -20.47 25.97
CA THR A 6 50.08 -19.92 26.36
C THR A 6 49.88 -18.49 25.87
N LEU A 7 50.89 -17.62 25.95
CA LEU A 7 50.82 -16.25 25.41
C LEU A 7 50.63 -16.25 23.88
N ALA A 8 51.33 -17.14 23.16
CA ALA A 8 51.18 -17.30 21.71
C ALA A 8 49.79 -17.84 21.33
N GLN A 9 49.25 -18.79 22.11
CA GLN A 9 47.89 -19.30 21.92
C GLN A 9 46.82 -18.24 22.14
N PHE A 10 46.93 -17.41 23.18
CA PHE A 10 46.01 -16.28 23.40
C PHE A 10 46.09 -15.26 22.25
N SER A 11 47.29 -14.97 21.73
CA SER A 11 47.47 -14.05 20.60
C SER A 11 46.87 -14.58 19.30
N LEU A 12 46.93 -15.89 19.04
CA LEU A 12 46.32 -16.54 17.87
C LEU A 12 44.80 -16.58 17.95
N ILE A 13 44.23 -16.82 19.13
CA ILE A 13 42.78 -16.80 19.36
C ILE A 13 42.24 -15.36 19.20
N PHE A 14 42.96 -14.37 19.73
CA PHE A 14 42.57 -12.96 19.61
C PHE A 14 42.64 -12.45 18.16
N LEU A 15 43.65 -12.88 17.40
CA LEU A 15 43.77 -12.59 15.97
C LEU A 15 42.66 -13.27 15.16
N GLY A 16 42.35 -14.53 15.47
CA GLY A 16 41.22 -15.26 14.89
C GLY A 16 39.87 -14.62 15.19
N LEU A 17 39.68 -14.09 16.41
CA LEU A 17 38.46 -13.41 16.82
C LEU A 17 38.25 -12.09 16.05
N MET A 18 39.32 -11.32 15.85
CA MET A 18 39.28 -10.09 15.03
C MET A 18 38.96 -10.36 13.56
N LEU A 19 39.33 -11.52 13.02
CA LEU A 19 39.01 -11.93 11.65
C LEU A 19 37.53 -12.35 11.48
N THR A 20 36.83 -12.70 12.56
CA THR A 20 35.41 -13.12 12.50
C THR A 20 34.40 -11.98 12.62
N LEU A 21 34.84 -10.77 13.00
CA LEU A 21 33.95 -9.61 13.17
C LEU A 21 33.79 -8.77 11.90
N SER A 22 34.54 -9.05 10.83
CA SER A 22 34.30 -8.47 9.50
C SER A 22 33.30 -9.33 8.73
N GLY A 23 32.01 -9.16 9.03
CA GLY A 23 30.92 -9.67 8.19
C GLY A 23 30.65 -8.73 7.00
N CYS A 24 30.26 -9.28 5.85
CA CYS A 24 29.71 -8.47 4.76
C CYS A 24 28.36 -7.92 5.20
N GLU A 25 28.24 -6.60 5.26
CA GLU A 25 26.94 -5.94 5.34
C GLU A 25 26.31 -5.98 3.96
N ASP A 26 25.15 -6.63 3.85
CA ASP A 26 24.41 -6.77 2.60
C ASP A 26 23.66 -5.45 2.32
N LYS A 27 24.43 -4.40 1.98
CA LYS A 27 23.97 -3.03 1.69
C LYS A 27 23.06 -2.94 0.45
N HIS A 28 22.65 -4.09 -0.09
CA HIS A 28 21.76 -4.18 -1.24
C HIS A 28 20.29 -4.22 -0.85
N HIS A 29 19.93 -4.49 0.41
CA HIS A 29 18.53 -4.54 0.84
C HIS A 29 17.79 -3.20 0.76
N GLU A 30 18.47 -2.07 1.03
CA GLU A 30 17.87 -0.73 0.97
C GLU A 30 17.32 -0.37 -0.43
N ARG A 31 17.83 -1.00 -1.50
CA ARG A 31 17.34 -0.79 -2.87
C ARG A 31 16.05 -1.59 -3.15
N TYR A 32 15.78 -2.62 -2.37
CA TYR A 32 14.63 -3.51 -2.54
C TYR A 32 13.52 -3.24 -1.51
N GLU A 33 13.69 -2.24 -0.63
CA GLU A 33 12.57 -1.76 0.17
C GLU A 33 11.59 -1.02 -0.72
N ASP A 34 10.31 -1.36 -0.57
CA ASP A 34 9.23 -0.65 -1.24
C ASP A 34 9.31 0.82 -0.81
N PRO A 35 9.51 1.75 -1.76
CA PRO A 35 9.68 3.13 -1.38
C PRO A 35 8.36 3.66 -0.81
N PRO A 36 8.37 4.69 0.04
CA PRO A 36 7.16 5.18 0.71
C PRO A 36 6.04 5.65 -0.24
N TRP A 37 6.38 5.93 -1.50
CA TRP A 37 5.45 6.32 -2.56
C TRP A 37 4.89 5.13 -3.35
N LEU A 38 5.47 3.93 -3.23
CA LEU A 38 4.91 2.71 -3.79
C LEU A 38 3.75 2.29 -2.89
N GLY A 39 2.62 2.96 -3.10
CA GLY A 39 1.38 2.72 -2.36
C GLY A 39 0.96 1.27 -2.46
N GLY A 40 0.23 0.80 -1.44
CA GLY A 40 -0.21 -0.59 -1.31
C GLY A 40 -1.20 -1.01 -2.41
N SER A 41 -2.45 -1.30 -2.04
CA SER A 41 -3.46 -1.57 -3.05
C SER A 41 -3.82 -0.31 -3.85
N ASN A 42 -4.47 -0.49 -5.00
CA ASN A 42 -5.11 0.62 -5.72
C ASN A 42 -6.11 1.39 -4.83
N ILE A 43 -6.78 0.71 -3.89
CA ILE A 43 -7.69 1.33 -2.91
C ILE A 43 -6.91 2.13 -1.86
N GLU A 44 -5.79 1.61 -1.35
CA GLU A 44 -4.88 2.33 -0.44
C GLU A 44 -4.43 3.66 -1.06
N SER A 45 -4.11 3.63 -2.35
CA SER A 45 -3.69 4.82 -3.09
C SER A 45 -4.81 5.87 -3.15
N LEU A 46 -6.09 5.47 -3.31
CA LEU A 46 -7.23 6.40 -3.28
C LEU A 46 -7.45 7.00 -1.88
N MET A 47 -7.22 6.21 -0.84
CA MET A 47 -7.28 6.68 0.56
C MET A 47 -6.17 7.71 0.81
N GLN A 48 -4.93 7.39 0.42
CA GLN A 48 -3.78 8.28 0.56
C GLN A 48 -4.00 9.61 -0.18
N LEU A 49 -4.48 9.57 -1.43
CA LEU A 49 -4.79 10.79 -2.19
C LEU A 49 -5.88 11.64 -1.52
N THR A 50 -6.82 11.00 -0.82
CA THR A 50 -7.86 11.70 -0.05
C THR A 50 -7.29 12.36 1.21
N GLU A 51 -6.37 11.67 1.90
CA GLU A 51 -5.69 12.18 3.10
C GLU A 51 -4.71 13.33 2.79
N ASP A 52 -3.99 13.23 1.67
CA ASP A 52 -3.04 14.25 1.21
C ASP A 52 -3.72 15.48 0.60
N GLY A 53 -5.03 15.41 0.35
CA GLY A 53 -5.81 16.48 -0.27
C GLY A 53 -5.58 16.63 -1.78
N GLU A 54 -4.94 15.65 -2.42
CA GLU A 54 -4.73 15.60 -3.88
C GLU A 54 -5.96 15.07 -4.65
N GLY A 55 -6.94 14.54 -3.92
CA GLY A 55 -8.22 14.10 -4.44
C GLY A 55 -9.24 13.94 -3.31
N SER A 56 -10.48 13.61 -3.67
CA SER A 56 -11.52 13.27 -2.70
C SER A 56 -12.34 12.15 -3.30
N TYR A 57 -12.28 10.96 -2.68
CA TYR A 57 -12.89 9.72 -3.20
C TYR A 57 -13.82 9.06 -2.18
N ASN A 58 -14.32 9.81 -1.21
CA ASN A 58 -15.10 9.28 -0.08
C ASN A 58 -16.38 8.58 -0.56
N TYR A 59 -17.10 9.17 -1.51
CA TYR A 59 -18.34 8.57 -2.00
C TYR A 59 -18.09 7.25 -2.72
N PHE A 60 -16.98 7.13 -3.48
CA PHE A 60 -16.63 5.88 -4.13
C PHE A 60 -16.24 4.81 -3.12
N LEU A 61 -15.40 5.13 -2.15
CA LEU A 61 -14.96 4.20 -1.11
C LEU A 61 -16.17 3.66 -0.32
N GLU A 62 -17.07 4.55 0.12
CA GLU A 62 -18.30 4.16 0.83
C GLU A 62 -19.25 3.32 -0.05
N LEU A 63 -19.39 3.67 -1.34
CA LEU A 63 -20.22 2.93 -2.28
C LEU A 63 -19.66 1.53 -2.58
N MET A 64 -18.35 1.42 -2.75
CA MET A 64 -17.65 0.16 -3.00
C MET A 64 -17.78 -0.80 -1.82
N ASP A 65 -17.61 -0.28 -0.60
CA ASP A 65 -17.74 -1.05 0.64
C ASP A 65 -19.19 -1.53 0.82
N SER A 66 -20.17 -0.63 0.66
CA SER A 66 -21.60 -0.99 0.74
C SER A 66 -22.06 -1.95 -0.37
N ALA A 67 -21.39 -1.95 -1.53
CA ALA A 67 -21.64 -2.89 -2.61
C ALA A 67 -20.93 -4.25 -2.42
N GLY A 68 -19.99 -4.36 -1.48
CA GLY A 68 -19.21 -5.59 -1.22
C GLY A 68 -18.12 -5.85 -2.26
N TYR A 69 -17.57 -4.81 -2.88
CA TYR A 69 -16.58 -4.91 -3.96
C TYR A 69 -15.14 -4.63 -3.53
N ARG A 70 -14.90 -4.27 -2.27
CA ARG A 70 -13.55 -4.04 -1.73
C ARG A 70 -12.66 -5.28 -1.92
N ASP A 71 -13.07 -6.41 -1.34
CA ASP A 71 -12.35 -7.68 -1.40
C ASP A 71 -12.00 -8.13 -2.84
N PRO A 72 -12.95 -8.15 -3.80
CA PRO A 72 -12.65 -8.46 -5.19
C PRO A 72 -11.62 -7.53 -5.83
N ILE A 73 -11.69 -6.22 -5.55
CA ILE A 73 -10.81 -5.22 -6.16
C ILE A 73 -9.40 -5.30 -5.58
N GLU A 74 -9.25 -5.47 -4.26
CA GLU A 74 -7.93 -5.55 -3.60
C GLU A 74 -7.17 -6.83 -3.98
N LYS A 75 -7.86 -7.95 -4.20
CA LYS A 75 -7.23 -9.26 -4.45
C LYS A 75 -6.86 -9.50 -5.91
N SER A 76 -7.09 -8.54 -6.79
CA SER A 76 -6.88 -8.69 -8.23
C SER A 76 -6.23 -7.46 -8.84
N LEU A 77 -5.63 -7.63 -10.02
CA LEU A 77 -4.99 -6.54 -10.75
C LEU A 77 -6.01 -5.83 -11.62
N PHE A 78 -6.58 -4.74 -11.09
CA PHE A 78 -7.48 -3.87 -11.83
C PHE A 78 -6.91 -2.46 -11.97
N THR A 79 -7.12 -1.86 -13.14
CA THR A 79 -7.00 -0.42 -13.34
C THR A 79 -8.33 0.22 -12.93
N LEU A 80 -8.28 1.20 -12.03
CA LEU A 80 -9.47 1.89 -11.54
C LEU A 80 -9.58 3.28 -12.18
N PHE A 81 -10.73 3.56 -12.78
CA PHE A 81 -11.15 4.88 -13.23
C PHE A 81 -12.21 5.40 -12.27
N VAL A 82 -11.74 6.01 -11.18
CA VAL A 82 -12.61 6.42 -10.06
C VAL A 82 -13.04 7.89 -10.21
N PRO A 83 -14.35 8.18 -10.23
CA PRO A 83 -14.84 9.54 -10.16
C PRO A 83 -14.55 10.15 -8.78
N ASN A 84 -14.13 11.41 -8.76
CA ASN A 84 -13.96 12.15 -7.51
C ASN A 84 -15.32 12.57 -6.91
N ASP A 85 -15.29 13.08 -5.68
CA ASP A 85 -16.51 13.43 -4.96
C ASP A 85 -17.30 14.56 -5.65
N SER A 86 -16.63 15.49 -6.33
CA SER A 86 -17.32 16.55 -7.09
C SER A 86 -18.15 16.01 -8.25
N ALA A 87 -17.70 14.95 -8.92
CA ALA A 87 -18.46 14.28 -9.98
C ALA A 87 -19.69 13.56 -9.42
N PHE A 88 -19.57 12.96 -8.23
CA PHE A 88 -20.73 12.40 -7.52
C PHE A 88 -21.74 13.48 -7.15
N GLU A 89 -21.29 14.61 -6.61
CA GLU A 89 -22.18 15.73 -6.26
C GLU A 89 -22.92 16.30 -7.47
N GLU A 90 -22.25 16.44 -8.62
CA GLU A 90 -22.90 16.83 -9.88
C GLU A 90 -23.93 15.79 -10.31
N TYR A 91 -23.56 14.51 -10.25
CA TYR A 91 -24.48 13.42 -10.55
C TYR A 91 -25.71 13.41 -9.63
N PHE A 92 -25.53 13.62 -8.32
CA PHE A 92 -26.62 13.69 -7.34
C PHE A 92 -27.61 14.80 -7.66
N LYS A 93 -27.11 15.98 -8.05
CA LYS A 93 -27.95 17.11 -8.50
C LYS A 93 -28.77 16.75 -9.74
N ILE A 94 -28.16 16.12 -10.74
CA ILE A 94 -28.82 15.72 -11.98
C ILE A 94 -29.86 14.62 -11.73
N ALA A 95 -29.52 13.65 -10.88
CA ALA A 95 -30.38 12.52 -10.56
C ALA A 95 -31.48 12.85 -9.53
N GLY A 96 -31.43 14.03 -8.90
CA GLY A 96 -32.40 14.45 -7.88
C GLY A 96 -32.30 13.64 -6.59
N ILE A 97 -31.09 13.22 -6.20
CA ILE A 97 -30.82 12.44 -4.99
C ILE A 97 -29.87 13.20 -4.05
N SER A 98 -29.88 12.87 -2.77
CA SER A 98 -29.12 13.59 -1.73
C SER A 98 -27.78 12.96 -1.42
N GLY A 99 -27.54 11.71 -1.85
CA GLY A 99 -26.28 11.02 -1.62
C GLY A 99 -26.33 9.55 -2.03
N ILE A 100 -25.28 8.79 -1.68
CA ILE A 100 -25.18 7.38 -2.07
C ILE A 100 -26.30 6.51 -1.47
N GLN A 101 -26.86 6.91 -0.34
CA GLN A 101 -27.91 6.16 0.37
C GLN A 101 -29.22 6.13 -0.42
N ASP A 102 -29.43 7.11 -1.30
CA ASP A 102 -30.59 7.18 -2.20
C ASP A 102 -30.39 6.38 -3.50
N LEU A 103 -29.20 5.81 -3.72
CA LEU A 103 -28.93 4.96 -4.88
C LEU A 103 -29.59 3.60 -4.71
N SER A 104 -30.34 3.17 -5.72
CA SER A 104 -30.76 1.77 -5.79
C SER A 104 -29.52 0.87 -5.82
N LYS A 105 -29.58 -0.30 -5.15
CA LYS A 105 -28.49 -1.29 -5.12
C LYS A 105 -27.94 -1.60 -6.52
N LYS A 106 -28.81 -1.79 -7.50
CA LYS A 106 -28.43 -2.06 -8.90
C LYS A 106 -27.59 -0.93 -9.50
N ARG A 107 -27.97 0.32 -9.23
CA ARG A 107 -27.26 1.51 -9.73
C ARG A 107 -25.91 1.69 -9.04
N GLY A 108 -25.86 1.52 -7.72
CA GLY A 108 -24.61 1.56 -6.96
C GLY A 108 -23.59 0.54 -7.46
N ILE A 109 -24.01 -0.72 -7.61
CA ILE A 109 -23.17 -1.78 -8.18
C ILE A 109 -22.72 -1.43 -9.61
N GLY A 110 -23.61 -0.86 -10.43
CA GLY A 110 -23.28 -0.45 -11.80
C GLY A 110 -22.18 0.60 -11.87
N ILE A 111 -22.17 1.57 -10.95
CA ILE A 111 -21.11 2.59 -10.86
C ILE A 111 -19.78 1.91 -10.49
N VAL A 112 -19.77 1.08 -9.45
CA VAL A 112 -18.54 0.39 -9.01
C VAL A 112 -17.99 -0.51 -10.11
N TYR A 113 -18.85 -1.28 -10.77
CA TYR A 113 -18.46 -2.15 -11.88
C TYR A 113 -17.80 -1.37 -13.02
N ALA A 114 -18.43 -0.27 -13.44
CA ALA A 114 -17.90 0.58 -14.51
C ALA A 114 -16.53 1.17 -14.15
N SER A 115 -16.24 1.43 -12.87
CA SER A 115 -14.97 2.01 -12.46
C SER A 115 -13.77 1.07 -12.56
N TYR A 116 -13.93 -0.25 -12.55
CA TYR A 116 -12.79 -1.20 -12.67
C TYR A 116 -12.80 -2.05 -13.94
N SER A 117 -13.86 -1.94 -14.76
CA SER A 117 -14.01 -2.68 -16.02
C SER A 117 -14.03 -1.79 -17.28
N ALA A 118 -13.74 -0.50 -17.13
CA ALA A 118 -13.72 0.48 -18.24
C ALA A 118 -12.43 0.43 -19.05
#